data_AF-A0A813ACV2-F1
#
_entry.id   AF-A0A813ACV2-F1
#
_cell.length_a   1.000
_cell.length_b   1.000
_cell.length_c   1.000
_cell.angle_alpha   90.00
_cell.angle_beta   90.00
_cell.angle_gamma   90.00
#
_symmetry.space_group_name_H-M   'P 1'
#
loop_
_entity.id
_entity.type
_entity.pdbx_description
1 polymer ?
#
loop_
_entity_poly.entity_id
_entity_poly.type
_entity_poly.pdbx_seq_one_letter_code
_entity_poly.pdbx_strand_id
1 'polypeptide(L)'
;DDRDDLQFFASKRLSLLCPISLERLERPVRGRRCRHLRCFGLSAYCRSNHGMDAFNNRWTCPVCTERLRPADLVVDGYVEQILAETEAGCEEVILSMDGSWCPAVDTDEAD
;
A
#
# COMPACT_ATOMS: atom_id res chain seq x y z
N ASP A 1 9.24 -6.75 -35.11
CA ASP A 1 9.16 -5.38 -34.57
C ASP A 1 8.76 -5.55 -33.11
N ASP A 2 9.73 -6.02 -32.35
CA ASP A 2 9.60 -6.71 -31.07
C ASP A 2 9.52 -5.71 -29.91
N ARG A 3 8.83 -4.59 -30.16
CA ARG A 3 8.77 -3.43 -29.25
C ARG A 3 7.62 -3.51 -28.24
N ASP A 4 6.67 -4.43 -28.43
CA ASP A 4 5.57 -4.68 -27.50
C ASP A 4 5.82 -5.84 -26.52
N ASP A 5 6.70 -6.78 -26.85
CA ASP A 5 6.98 -7.94 -25.96
C ASP A 5 7.85 -7.59 -24.74
N LEU A 6 8.45 -6.40 -24.73
CA LEU A 6 9.23 -5.91 -23.58
C LEU A 6 8.37 -5.15 -22.55
N GLN A 7 7.09 -4.88 -22.82
CA GLN A 7 6.20 -4.23 -21.84
C GLN A 7 5.72 -5.21 -20.76
N PHE A 8 6.09 -6.49 -20.84
CA PHE A 8 5.78 -7.56 -19.88
C PHE A 8 6.81 -7.69 -18.75
N PHE A 9 7.58 -6.64 -18.47
CA PHE A 9 8.41 -6.55 -17.27
C PHE A 9 7.52 -6.38 -16.02
N ALA A 10 6.99 -7.49 -15.52
CA ALA A 10 6.34 -7.68 -14.21
C ALA A 10 5.80 -6.40 -13.55
N SER A 11 4.73 -5.83 -14.10
CA SER A 11 4.08 -4.67 -13.50
C SER A 11 3.48 -5.06 -12.14
N LYS A 12 3.73 -4.25 -11.12
CA LYS A 12 3.31 -4.55 -9.74
C LYS A 12 2.09 -3.74 -9.38
N ARG A 13 1.00 -4.40 -9.01
CA ARG A 13 -0.20 -3.74 -8.50
C ARG A 13 -0.02 -3.30 -7.05
N LEU A 14 -0.44 -2.07 -6.75
CA LEU A 14 -0.38 -1.46 -5.42
C LEU A 14 -1.76 -0.91 -5.07
N SER A 15 -2.43 -1.55 -4.11
CA SER A 15 -3.66 -1.02 -3.54
C SER A 15 -3.41 0.24 -2.70
N LEU A 16 -4.30 1.21 -2.89
CA LEU A 16 -4.40 2.47 -2.14
C LEU A 16 -5.38 2.36 -0.97
N LEU A 17 -5.94 1.18 -0.72
CA LEU A 17 -6.78 0.89 0.44
C LEU A 17 -5.95 0.37 1.61
N CYS A 18 -6.35 0.77 2.82
CA CYS A 18 -5.76 0.28 4.04
C CYS A 18 -6.20 -1.16 4.31
N PRO A 19 -5.28 -2.12 4.53
CA PRO A 19 -5.63 -3.51 4.84
C PRO A 19 -6.28 -3.70 6.23
N ILE A 20 -6.33 -2.64 7.06
CA ILE A 20 -6.96 -2.68 8.40
C ILE A 20 -8.38 -2.11 8.33
N SER A 21 -8.55 -0.88 7.82
CA SER A 21 -9.87 -0.23 7.78
C SER A 21 -10.66 -0.53 6.52
N LEU A 22 -10.00 -1.03 5.46
CA LEU A 22 -10.55 -1.19 4.11
C LEU A 22 -10.95 0.14 3.46
N GLU A 23 -10.56 1.26 4.06
CA GLU A 23 -10.77 2.61 3.53
C GLU A 23 -9.51 3.08 2.79
N ARG A 24 -9.68 4.04 1.88
CA ARG A 24 -8.55 4.70 1.22
C ARG A 24 -7.55 5.25 2.24
N LEU A 25 -6.27 5.05 1.95
CA LEU A 25 -5.19 5.56 2.78
C LEU A 25 -5.23 7.10 2.83
N GLU A 26 -5.26 7.65 4.04
CA GLU A 26 -5.09 9.09 4.26
C GLU A 26 -3.62 9.43 4.61
N ARG A 27 -3.08 8.73 5.63
CA ARG A 27 -1.67 8.82 6.03
C ARG A 27 -1.00 7.46 5.85
N PRO A 28 -0.39 7.17 4.68
CA PRO A 28 0.21 5.88 4.41
C PRO A 28 1.48 5.69 5.24
N VAL A 29 1.51 4.64 6.06
CA VAL A 29 2.66 4.28 6.86
C VAL A 29 3.05 2.82 6.66
N ARG A 30 4.32 2.54 6.94
CA ARG A 30 4.93 1.22 7.02
C ARG A 30 6.04 1.23 8.06
N GLY A 31 6.58 0.06 8.39
CA GLY A 31 7.74 -0.05 9.26
C GLY A 31 9.05 0.24 8.53
N ARG A 32 10.03 0.80 9.24
CA ARG A 32 11.41 0.98 8.74
C ARG A 32 12.07 -0.31 8.25
N ARG A 33 11.65 -1.47 8.79
CA ARG A 33 12.19 -2.80 8.44
C ARG A 33 11.33 -3.56 7.43
N CYS A 34 10.17 -3.01 7.05
CA CYS A 34 9.29 -3.62 6.07
C CYS A 34 9.97 -3.69 4.69
N ARG A 35 9.94 -4.87 4.07
CA ARG A 35 10.45 -5.11 2.70
C ARG A 35 9.34 -5.19 1.65
N HIS A 36 8.13 -4.75 2.01
CA HIS A 36 6.99 -4.60 1.10
C HIS A 36 6.73 -3.12 0.82
N LEU A 37 6.06 -2.84 -0.30
CA LEU A 37 5.67 -1.48 -0.68
C LEU A 37 4.28 -1.09 -0.16
N ARG A 38 3.40 -2.08 0.08
CA ARG A 38 2.04 -1.87 0.58
C ARG A 38 2.06 -1.13 1.92
N CYS A 39 1.28 -0.06 2.03
CA CYS A 39 1.13 0.72 3.24
C CYS A 39 -0.17 0.37 3.98
N PHE A 40 -0.30 0.88 5.20
CA PHE A 40 -1.53 0.88 5.98
C PHE A 40 -1.73 2.27 6.60
N GLY A 41 -2.97 2.61 6.96
CA GLY A 41 -3.31 3.91 7.51
C GLY A 41 -2.82 4.04 8.96
N LEU A 42 -2.17 5.17 9.28
CA LEU A 42 -1.67 5.45 10.63
C LEU A 42 -2.78 5.35 11.68
N SER A 43 -3.90 6.04 11.45
CA SER A 43 -5.04 6.06 12.38
C SER A 43 -5.65 4.68 12.57
N ALA A 44 -5.75 3.88 11.50
CA ALA A 44 -6.26 2.51 11.57
C ALA A 44 -5.31 1.60 12.38
N TYR A 45 -4.00 1.74 12.15
CA TYR A 45 -2.97 1.02 12.90
C TYR A 45 -2.99 1.34 14.40
N CYS A 46 -3.05 2.61 14.77
CA CYS A 46 -3.12 3.04 16.16
C CYS A 46 -4.38 2.52 16.86
N ARG A 47 -5.55 2.64 16.21
CA ARG A 47 -6.84 2.13 16.75
C ARG A 47 -6.79 0.62 16.96
N SER A 48 -6.34 -0.14 15.96
CA SER A 48 -6.21 -1.59 16.04
C SER A 48 -5.30 -2.02 17.19
N ASN A 49 -4.13 -1.39 17.36
CA ASN A 49 -3.20 -1.71 18.44
C ASN A 49 -3.67 -1.25 19.84
N HIS A 50 -4.54 -0.25 19.92
CA HIS A 50 -5.11 0.20 21.18
C HIS A 50 -6.18 -0.77 21.70
N GLY A 51 -7.02 -1.32 20.81
CA GLY A 51 -8.08 -2.27 21.16
C GLY A 51 -7.65 -3.74 21.25
N MET A 52 -6.36 -4.05 21.08
CA MET A 52 -5.87 -5.42 21.03
C MET A 52 -5.43 -5.90 22.43
N ASP A 53 -6.23 -6.79 23.02
CA ASP A 53 -5.96 -7.41 24.34
C ASP A 53 -4.84 -8.45 24.27
N ALA A 54 -4.68 -9.10 23.12
CA ALA A 54 -3.66 -10.11 22.89
C ALA A 54 -2.27 -9.46 22.67
N PHE A 55 -1.44 -9.45 23.71
CA PHE A 55 -0.08 -8.89 23.67
C PHE A 55 0.84 -9.49 22.60
N ASN A 56 0.59 -10.74 22.18
CA ASN A 56 1.42 -11.46 21.22
C ASN A 56 1.31 -10.93 19.78
N ASN A 57 0.22 -10.23 19.44
CA ASN A 57 0.00 -9.71 18.08
C ASN A 57 -0.02 -8.18 18.03
N ARG A 58 0.11 -7.53 19.20
CA ARG A 58 0.24 -6.09 19.30
C ARG A 58 1.60 -5.65 18.76
N TRP A 59 1.60 -4.52 18.09
CA TRP A 59 2.78 -3.85 17.54
C TRP A 59 3.50 -4.70 16.48
N THR A 60 2.69 -5.22 15.56
CA THR A 60 3.08 -6.09 14.46
C THR A 60 2.59 -5.47 13.16
N CYS A 61 3.37 -5.55 12.09
CA CYS A 61 2.97 -5.07 10.78
C CYS A 61 1.79 -5.91 10.26
N PRO A 62 0.66 -5.30 9.86
CA PRO A 62 -0.51 -6.02 9.35
C PRO A 62 -0.27 -6.66 7.98
N VAL A 63 0.82 -6.31 7.29
CA VAL A 63 1.13 -6.81 5.94
C VAL A 63 2.14 -7.95 5.98
N CYS A 64 3.20 -7.84 6.77
CA CYS A 64 4.32 -8.79 6.73
C CYS A 64 4.72 -9.36 8.09
N THR A 65 3.90 -9.12 9.12
CA THR A 65 4.08 -9.62 10.50
C THR A 65 5.41 -9.26 11.19
N GLU A 66 6.20 -8.36 10.61
CA GLU A 66 7.41 -7.81 11.23
C GLU A 66 7.04 -7.00 12.49
N ARG A 67 7.91 -7.03 13.51
CA ARG A 67 7.71 -6.22 14.71
C ARG A 67 7.74 -4.73 14.35
N LEU A 68 6.72 -4.01 14.79
CA LEU A 68 6.50 -2.62 14.43
C LEU A 68 6.04 -1.84 15.65
N ARG A 69 6.95 -1.17 16.35
CA ARG A 69 6.55 -0.26 17.45
C ARG A 69 6.24 1.13 16.88
N PRO A 70 5.56 2.03 17.62
CA PRO A 70 5.27 3.39 17.14
C PRO A 70 6.50 4.15 16.65
N ALA A 71 7.65 3.98 17.31
CA ALA A 71 8.91 4.60 16.91
C ALA A 71 9.50 4.06 15.60
N ASP A 72 9.06 2.88 15.14
CA ASP A 72 9.51 2.25 13.89
C ASP A 72 8.60 2.60 12.70
N LEU A 73 7.49 3.31 12.93
CA LEU A 73 6.60 3.78 11.88
C LEU A 73 7.25 4.90 11.08
N VAL A 74 7.13 4.83 9.77
CA VAL A 74 7.52 5.89 8.84
C VAL A 74 6.39 6.13 7.84
N VAL A 75 6.23 7.40 7.45
CA VAL A 75 5.37 7.79 6.34
C VAL A 75 6.07 7.41 5.04
N ASP A 76 5.37 6.71 4.15
CA ASP A 76 5.89 6.39 2.83
C ASP A 76 5.56 7.54 1.88
N GLY A 77 6.56 8.37 1.57
CA GLY A 77 6.39 9.55 0.74
C GLY A 77 6.03 9.24 -0.72
N TYR A 78 6.41 8.05 -1.22
CA TYR A 78 6.06 7.63 -2.57
C TYR A 78 4.57 7.29 -2.67
N VAL A 79 4.04 6.52 -1.71
CA VAL A 79 2.60 6.22 -1.65
C VAL A 79 1.79 7.48 -1.32
N GLU A 80 2.30 8.37 -0.48
CA GLU A 80 1.67 9.67 -0.19
C GLU A 80 1.52 10.53 -1.44
N GLN A 81 2.55 10.58 -2.29
CA GLN A 81 2.49 11.28 -3.58
C GLN A 81 1.45 10.65 -4.51
N ILE A 82 1.43 9.32 -4.65
CA ILE A 82 0.41 8.63 -5.47
C ILE A 82 -1.01 8.97 -5.00
N LEU A 83 -1.25 8.98 -3.69
CA LEU A 83 -2.57 9.29 -3.13
C LEU A 83 -3.02 10.72 -3.44
N ALA A 84 -2.07 11.67 -3.50
CA ALA A 84 -2.34 13.07 -3.83
C ALA A 84 -2.58 13.29 -5.33
N GLU A 85 -1.99 12.46 -6.18
CA GLU A 85 -2.07 12.55 -7.65
C GLU A 85 -3.20 11.69 -8.24
N THR A 86 -3.85 10.85 -7.44
CA THR A 86 -5.00 10.02 -7.86
C THR A 86 -6.33 10.58 -7.34
N GLU A 87 -7.39 10.42 -8.13
CA GLU A 87 -8.76 10.76 -7.71
C GLU A 87 -9.25 9.87 -6.57
N ALA A 88 -10.20 10.36 -5.76
CA ALA A 88 -10.69 9.69 -4.55
C ALA A 88 -11.24 8.26 -4.77
N GLY A 89 -11.75 7.96 -5.96
CA GLY A 89 -12.27 6.64 -6.34
C GLY A 89 -11.21 5.64 -6.81
N CYS A 90 -9.96 6.07 -7.04
CA CYS A 90 -8.89 5.16 -7.45
C CYS A 90 -8.43 4.29 -6.27
N GLU A 91 -8.62 2.98 -6.36
CA GLU A 91 -8.29 2.04 -5.29
C GLU A 91 -6.98 1.28 -5.52
N GLU A 92 -6.45 1.29 -6.74
CA GLU A 92 -5.24 0.57 -7.12
C GLU A 92 -4.48 1.28 -8.25
N VAL A 93 -3.15 1.16 -8.22
CA VAL A 93 -2.25 1.60 -9.29
C VAL A 93 -1.37 0.46 -9.78
N ILE A 94 -0.96 0.54 -11.04
CA ILE A 94 0.01 -0.35 -11.66
C ILE A 94 1.37 0.36 -11.68
N LEU A 95 2.38 -0.28 -11.10
CA LEU A 95 3.74 0.25 -11.00
C LEU A 95 4.64 -0.34 -12.08
N SER A 96 5.41 0.54 -12.70
CA SER A 96 6.49 0.23 -13.63
C SER A 96 7.83 0.06 -12.90
N MET A 97 8.80 -0.59 -13.54
CA MET A 97 10.14 -0.80 -12.96
C MET A 97 10.95 0.49 -12.75
N ASP A 98 10.65 1.53 -13.51
CA ASP A 98 11.27 2.85 -13.38
C ASP A 98 10.67 3.68 -12.22
N GLY A 99 9.67 3.13 -11.51
CA GLY A 99 8.98 3.81 -10.43
C GLY A 99 7.83 4.72 -10.89
N SER A 100 7.58 4.83 -12.20
CA SER A 100 6.34 5.43 -12.71
C SER A 100 5.14 4.54 -12.39
N TRP A 101 3.95 5.14 -12.42
CA TRP A 101 2.71 4.45 -12.10
C TRP A 101 1.55 5.01 -12.91
N CYS A 102 0.50 4.21 -13.06
CA CYS A 102 -0.79 4.64 -13.62
C CYS A 102 -1.95 4.04 -12.80
N PRO A 103 -3.14 4.68 -12.78
CA PRO A 103 -4.33 4.07 -12.21
C PRO A 103 -4.60 2.69 -12.83
N ALA A 104 -4.95 1.71 -12.01
CA ALA A 104 -5.47 0.46 -12.51
C ALA A 104 -6.86 0.74 -13.10
N VAL A 105 -7.05 0.43 -14.38
CA VAL A 105 -8.37 0.46 -15.03
C VAL A 105 -8.98 -0.92 -14.82
N ASP A 106 -10.19 -0.97 -14.28
CA ASP A 106 -10.96 -2.21 -14.25
C ASP A 106 -11.34 -2.57 -15.68
N THR A 107 -10.57 -3.46 -16.30
CA THR A 107 -10.99 -4.13 -17.53
C THR A 107 -12.01 -5.21 -17.17
N ASP A 108 -13.19 -4.80 -16.72
CA ASP A 108 -14.41 -5.62 -16.77
C ASP A 108 -15.12 -5.41 -18.12
N GLU A 109 -14.35 -5.36 -19.20
CA GLU A 109 -14.82 -5.53 -20.58
C GLU A 109 -14.00 -6.65 -21.23
N ALA A 110 -14.34 -7.88 -20.85
CA ALA A 110 -14.23 -9.02 -21.76
C ALA A 110 -15.66 -9.31 -22.22
N ASP A 111 -15.85 -9.31 -23.54
CA ASP A 111 -17.08 -9.69 -24.28
C ASP A 111 -17.92 -10.80 -23.60
#